data_AF-A0AA90SBC0-F1
#
_entry.id   AF-A0AA90SBC0-F1
#
_cell.length_a   1.000
_cell.length_b   1.000
_cell.length_c   1.000
_cell.angle_alpha   90.00
_cell.angle_beta   90.00
_cell.angle_gamma   90.00
#
_symmetry.space_group_name_H-M   'P 1'
#
loop_
_entity.id
_entity.type
_entity.pdbx_description
1 polymer ?
#
loop_
_entity_poly.entity_id
_entity_poly.type
_entity_poly.pdbx_seq_one_letter_code
_entity_poly.pdbx_strand_id
1 'polypeptide(L)' 'MDRFTLCMDRTNGTHGSNNVNYLVVSIAWQGTFILIVWECLDKKGGNSNTDERIAVMERVLNLIL' A
#
# COMPACT_ATOMS: atom_id res chain seq x y z
N MET A 1 -5.83 -8.70 23.82
CA MET A 1 -6.15 -8.36 22.41
C MET A 1 -4.87 -8.52 21.63
N ASP A 2 -4.87 -9.42 20.64
CA ASP A 2 -3.74 -9.54 19.74
C ASP A 2 -3.57 -8.23 18.96
N ARG A 3 -2.35 -7.71 18.96
CA ARG A 3 -2.03 -6.49 18.23
C ARG A 3 -1.71 -6.87 16.79
N PHE A 4 -2.27 -6.11 15.86
CA PHE A 4 -1.84 -6.09 14.47
C PHE A 4 -1.20 -4.75 14.17
N THR A 5 -0.35 -4.72 13.15
CA THR A 5 0.30 -3.50 12.68
C THR A 5 -0.15 -3.23 11.25
N LEU A 6 -0.62 -2.01 10.98
CA LEU A 6 -0.77 -1.52 9.61
C LEU A 6 0.60 -1.14 9.07
N CYS A 7 0.97 -1.69 7.92
CA CYS A 7 2.22 -1.40 7.24
C CYS A 7 1.91 -0.74 5.90
N MET A 8 2.48 0.43 5.66
CA MET A 8 2.46 1.09 4.37
C MET A 8 3.85 1.01 3.76
N ASP A 9 3.95 0.49 2.54
CA ASP A 9 5.20 0.40 1.81
C ASP A 9 5.02 0.79 0.34
N ARG A 10 6.09 1.33 -0.25
CA ARG A 10 6.17 1.53 -1.70
C ARG A 10 6.85 0.29 -2.27
N THR A 11 6.20 -0.40 -3.20
CA THR A 11 6.70 -1.64 -3.81
C THR A 11 7.03 -1.44 -5.30
N ASN A 12 8.20 -1.91 -5.73
CA ASN A 12 8.70 -1.80 -7.11
C ASN A 12 8.42 -3.13 -7.80
N GLY A 13 7.71 -3.10 -8.92
CA GLY A 13 7.48 -4.26 -9.75
C GLY A 13 7.85 -4.00 -11.20
N THR A 14 8.03 -5.08 -11.95
CA THR A 14 8.11 -5.04 -13.41
C THR A 14 6.92 -5.81 -13.97
N HIS A 15 6.21 -5.21 -14.92
CA HIS A 15 5.20 -5.89 -15.72
C HIS A 15 5.68 -5.91 -17.17
N GLY A 16 6.32 -7.03 -17.55
CA GLY A 16 7.07 -7.11 -18.80
C GLY A 16 8.23 -6.12 -18.81
N SER A 17 8.24 -5.19 -19.78
CA SER A 17 9.24 -4.13 -19.90
C SER A 17 8.89 -2.84 -19.14
N ASN A 18 7.72 -2.77 -18.51
CA ASN A 18 7.25 -1.56 -17.82
C ASN A 18 7.54 -1.64 -16.32
N ASN A 19 8.20 -0.62 -15.78
CA ASN A 19 8.34 -0.46 -14.33
C ASN A 19 7.04 0.08 -13.74
N VAL A 20 6.48 -0.63 -12.77
CA VAL A 20 5.26 -0.21 -12.06
C VAL A 20 5.58 -0.04 -10.59
N ASN A 21 5.16 1.10 -10.04
CA ASN A 21 5.29 1.42 -8.63
C ASN A 21 3.93 1.34 -7.98
N TYR A 22 3.84 0.66 -6.85
CA TYR A 22 2.63 0.58 -6.06
C TYR A 22 2.86 1.19 -4.68
N LEU A 23 1.88 1.96 -4.20
CA LEU A 23 1.74 2.23 -2.78
C LEU A 23 0.82 1.18 -2.19
N VAL A 24 1.30 0.42 -1.21
CA VAL A 24 0.64 -0.75 -0.65
C VAL A 24 0.36 -0.52 0.83
N VAL A 25 -0.83 -0.91 1.30
CA VAL A 25 -1.13 -1.01 2.74
C VAL A 25 -1.58 -2.43 3.08
N SER A 26 -1.03 -2.96 4.17
CA SER A 26 -1.27 -4.31 4.65
C SER A 26 -1.43 -4.38 6.16
N ILE A 27 -1.92 -5.51 6.64
CA ILE A 27 -1.84 -5.91 8.04
C ILE A 27 -0.69 -6.92 8.23
N ALA A 28 0.22 -6.61 9.14
CA ALA A 28 1.16 -7.57 9.71
C ALA A 28 0.56 -8.14 11.01
N TRP A 29 0.31 -9.45 11.01
CA TRP A 29 -0.28 -10.16 12.15
C TRP A 29 0.16 -11.63 12.16
N GLN A 30 0.60 -12.11 13.33
CA GLN A 30 1.04 -13.51 13.55
C GLN A 30 2.01 -14.05 12.47
N GLY A 31 3.02 -13.25 12.10
CA GLY A 31 4.02 -13.64 11.09
C GLY A 31 3.51 -13.66 9.65
N THR A 32 2.27 -13.23 9.42
CA THR A 32 1.65 -13.14 8.09
C THR A 32 1.47 -11.67 7.68
N PHE A 33 1.62 -11.42 6.38
CA PHE A 33 1.38 -10.12 5.76
C PHE A 33 0.16 -10.23 4.84
N ILE A 34 -0.91 -9.51 5.18
CA ILE A 34 -2.18 -9.54 4.46
C ILE A 34 -2.36 -8.21 3.72
N LEU A 35 -2.30 -8.24 2.40
CA LEU A 35 -2.53 -7.07 1.54
C LEU A 35 -3.99 -6.61 1.64
N ILE A 36 -4.23 -5.34 1.96
CA ILE A 36 -5.60 -4.78 2.06
C ILE A 36 -5.90 -3.94 0.82
N VAL A 37 -5.05 -2.96 0.54
CA VAL A 37 -5.21 -2.03 -0.60
C VAL A 37 -3.88 -1.75 -1.27
N TRP A 38 -3.96 -1.39 -2.55
CA TRP A 38 -2.86 -0.83 -3.30
C TRP A 38 -3.35 0.31 -4.21
N GLU A 39 -2.42 1.19 -4.55
CA GLU A 39 -2.60 2.29 -5.49
C GLU A 39 -1.43 2.30 -6.48
N CYS A 40 -1.71 2.45 -7.78
CA CYS A 40 -0.66 2.53 -8.79
C CYS A 40 -0.11 3.96 -8.85
N LEU A 41 1.22 4.10 -8.73
CA LEU A 41 1.91 5.38 -8.76
C LEU A 41 2.39 5.68 -10.18
N ASP A 42 1.50 6.18 -11.03
CA ASP A 42 1.78 6.48 -12.46
C ASP A 42 2.57 7.78 -12.69
N LYS A 43 3.46 8.12 -11.76
CA LYS A 43 4.32 9.30 -11.82
C LYS A 43 5.76 8.92 -12.11
N LYS A 44 6.47 9.78 -12.85
CA LYS A 44 7.91 9.64 -13.07
C LYS A 44 8.64 9.50 -11.73
N GLY A 45 9.30 8.36 -11.53
CA GLY A 45 10.02 8.04 -10.28
C GLY A 45 9.20 7.29 -9.22
N GLY A 46 7.88 7.15 -9.38
CA GLY A 46 7.10 6.16 -8.61
C GLY A 46 6.90 6.44 -7.12
N ASN A 47 6.90 7.71 -6.71
CA ASN A 47 7.35 8.07 -5.37
C ASN A 47 6.32 8.26 -4.24
N SER A 48 5.00 8.09 -4.33
CA SER A 48 4.04 8.54 -3.30
C SER A 48 4.14 10.05 -2.89
N ASN A 49 3.02 10.69 -2.55
CA ASN A 49 3.01 11.98 -1.88
C ASN A 49 2.03 11.93 -0.70
N THR A 50 1.92 13.00 0.07
CA THR A 50 1.04 13.04 1.24
C THR A 50 -0.41 12.76 0.88
N ASP A 51 -0.92 13.36 -0.21
CA ASP A 51 -2.32 13.22 -0.61
C ASP A 51 -2.66 11.78 -1.02
N GLU A 52 -1.78 11.13 -1.78
CA GLU A 52 -1.93 9.72 -2.15
C GLU A 52 -1.87 8.79 -0.93
N ARG A 53 -1.01 9.10 0.05
CA ARG A 53 -0.93 8.35 1.31
C ARG A 53 -2.19 8.52 2.15
N ILE A 54 -2.75 9.73 2.20
CA ILE A 54 -4.03 10.00 2.88
C ILE A 54 -5.15 9.23 2.18
N ALA A 55 -5.27 9.36 0.86
CA ALA A 55 -6.32 8.70 0.09
C ALA A 55 -6.29 7.17 0.25
N VAL A 56 -5.09 6.56 0.25
CA VAL A 56 -4.98 5.11 0.45
C VAL A 56 -5.37 4.71 1.88
N MET A 57 -5.08 5.53 2.89
CA MET A 57 -5.49 5.27 4.28
C MET A 57 -6.99 5.48 4.49
N GLU A 58 -7.61 6.46 3.84
CA GLU A 58 -9.07 6.62 3.84
C GLU A 58 -9.74 5.38 3.23
N ARG A 59 -9.19 4.81 2.16
CA ARG A 59 -9.65 3.54 1.60
C ARG A 59 -9.53 2.38 2.60
N VAL A 60 -8.45 2.32 3.38
CA VAL A 60 -8.30 1.32 4.45
C VAL A 60 -9.37 1.49 5.52
N LEU A 61 -9.57 2.73 6.01
CA LEU A 61 -10.57 3.02 7.04
C LEU A 61 -11.98 2.63 6.58
N ASN A 62 -12.34 2.93 5.32
CA ASN A 62 -13.62 2.54 4.73
C ASN A 62 -13.82 1.02 4.56
N LEU A 63 -12.76 0.22 4.64
CA LEU A 63 -12.84 -1.24 4.54
C LEU A 63 -12.91 -1.94 5.91
N ILE A 64 -12.35 -1.30 6.95
CA ILE A 64 -12.20 -1.92 8.29
C ILE A 64 -13.14 -1.32 9.34
N LEU A 65 -13.78 -0.19 9.05
CA LEU A 65 -14.80 0.47 9.88
C LEU A 65 -16.17 0.36 9.19
#